data_AF-A0A7C1NS18-F1
#
_entry.id   AF-A0A7C1NS18-F1
#
_cell.length_a   1.000
_cell.length_b   1.000
_cell.length_c   1.000
_cell.angle_alpha   90.00
_cell.angle_beta   90.00
_cell.angle_gamma   90.00
#
_symmetry.space_group_name_H-M   'P 1'
#
loop_
_entity.id
_entity.type
_entity.pdbx_description
1 polymer ?
#
loop_
_entity_poly.entity_id
_entity_poly.type
_entity_poly.pdbx_seq_one_letter_code
_entity_poly.pdbx_strand_id
1 'polypeptide(L)'
;MRKLCLHFAMEEEIPVKREASIQKRERLISQTILKRWGTIIGFLVLCVTFSLLRPDVFPRWQNIRNVIEQIATLAIVSVGVTIVMITGDFDLSVGALASVTGVVCALLMKTMGVLPGITAGLIIGIIGGLINGVLVAYGGLSAFVATLATMTAYGGLSL
;
A
#
# COMPACT_ATOMS: atom_id res chain seq x y z
N MET A 1 -15.54 -14.28 -71.96
CA MET A 1 -15.20 -15.06 -70.76
C MET A 1 -14.20 -14.39 -69.80
N ARG A 2 -13.42 -13.35 -70.18
CA ARG A 2 -12.47 -12.68 -69.25
C ARG A 2 -13.08 -11.73 -68.20
N LYS A 3 -14.35 -11.31 -68.34
CA LYS A 3 -15.01 -10.41 -67.37
C LYS A 3 -15.52 -11.11 -66.09
N LEU A 4 -15.60 -12.45 -66.07
CA LEU A 4 -16.14 -13.19 -64.92
C LEU A 4 -15.06 -13.50 -63.86
N CYS A 5 -13.79 -13.66 -64.25
CA CYS A 5 -12.70 -13.88 -63.29
C CYS A 5 -12.23 -12.61 -62.56
N LEU A 6 -12.40 -11.42 -63.14
CA LEU A 6 -11.95 -10.18 -62.49
C LEU A 6 -12.94 -9.63 -61.46
N HIS A 7 -14.19 -10.09 -61.48
CA HIS A 7 -15.17 -9.67 -60.46
C HIS A 7 -15.05 -10.48 -59.16
N PHE A 8 -14.37 -11.64 -59.19
CA PHE A 8 -14.21 -12.51 -58.02
C PHE A 8 -12.86 -12.30 -57.29
N ALA A 9 -11.87 -11.68 -57.94
CA ALA A 9 -10.52 -11.51 -57.38
C ALA A 9 -10.31 -10.21 -56.57
N MET A 10 -11.37 -9.42 -56.32
CA MET A 10 -11.26 -8.14 -55.62
C MET A 10 -11.90 -8.11 -54.22
N GLU A 11 -12.55 -9.18 -53.76
CA GLU A 11 -13.28 -9.19 -52.48
C GLU A 11 -12.56 -9.96 -51.35
N GLU A 12 -11.52 -10.76 -51.65
CA GLU A 12 -11.06 -11.83 -50.72
C GLU A 12 -9.77 -11.54 -49.92
N GLU A 13 -8.96 -10.53 -50.26
CA GLU A 13 -7.71 -10.24 -49.52
C GLU A 13 -7.88 -9.31 -48.28
N ILE A 14 -9.09 -8.77 -48.04
CA ILE A 14 -9.29 -7.66 -47.09
C ILE A 14 -9.66 -8.04 -45.61
N PRO A 15 -10.08 -9.27 -45.22
CA PRO A 15 -10.49 -9.50 -43.82
C PRO A 15 -9.35 -9.92 -42.86
N VAL A 16 -8.44 -10.82 -43.24
CA VAL A 16 -7.53 -11.51 -42.28
C VAL A 16 -6.41 -10.60 -41.73
N LYS A 17 -5.79 -9.77 -42.58
CA LYS A 17 -4.68 -8.88 -42.18
C LYS A 17 -5.17 -7.78 -41.23
N ARG A 18 -6.44 -7.37 -41.38
CA ARG A 18 -7.09 -6.35 -40.57
C ARG A 18 -7.37 -6.89 -39.16
N GLU A 19 -7.89 -8.11 -39.04
CA GLU A 19 -8.15 -8.77 -37.75
C GLU A 19 -6.89 -8.97 -36.91
N ALA A 20 -5.79 -9.44 -37.53
CA ALA A 20 -4.52 -9.62 -36.83
C ALA A 20 -3.92 -8.29 -36.31
N SER A 21 -4.11 -7.19 -37.06
CA SER A 21 -3.68 -5.85 -36.64
C SER A 21 -4.53 -5.30 -35.49
N ILE A 22 -5.84 -5.57 -35.49
CA ILE A 22 -6.78 -5.18 -34.43
C ILE A 22 -6.43 -5.96 -33.15
N GLN A 23 -6.24 -7.28 -33.23
CA GLN A 23 -5.92 -8.09 -32.04
C GLN A 23 -4.55 -7.73 -31.44
N LYS A 24 -3.56 -7.42 -32.27
CA LYS A 24 -2.25 -6.91 -31.79
C LYS A 24 -2.41 -5.56 -31.10
N ARG A 25 -3.24 -4.66 -31.64
CA ARG A 25 -3.52 -3.34 -31.07
C ARG A 25 -4.28 -3.44 -29.74
N GLU A 26 -5.26 -4.34 -29.63
CA GLU A 26 -5.99 -4.60 -28.37
C GLU A 26 -5.09 -5.15 -27.27
N ARG A 27 -4.20 -6.10 -27.60
CA ARG A 27 -3.21 -6.62 -26.63
C ARG A 27 -2.24 -5.54 -26.16
N LEU A 28 -1.77 -4.67 -27.06
CA LEU A 28 -0.89 -3.56 -26.70
C LEU A 28 -1.61 -2.54 -25.81
N ILE A 29 -2.86 -2.18 -26.15
CA ILE A 29 -3.69 -1.27 -25.36
C ILE A 29 -3.96 -1.86 -23.97
N SER A 30 -4.35 -3.13 -23.88
CA SER A 30 -4.59 -3.83 -22.60
C SER A 30 -3.32 -3.86 -21.74
N GLN A 31 -2.16 -4.15 -22.32
CA GLN A 31 -0.88 -4.12 -21.59
C GLN A 31 -0.49 -2.72 -21.12
N THR A 32 -0.70 -1.68 -21.93
CA THR A 32 -0.41 -0.30 -21.52
C THR A 32 -1.36 0.17 -20.42
N ILE A 33 -2.64 -0.19 -20.51
CA ILE A 33 -3.65 0.14 -19.48
C ILE A 33 -3.35 -0.59 -18.18
N LEU A 34 -3.10 -1.90 -18.22
CA LEU A 34 -2.77 -2.69 -17.01
C LEU A 34 -1.50 -2.21 -16.33
N LYS A 35 -0.45 -1.86 -17.09
CA LYS A 35 0.80 -1.34 -16.51
C LYS A 35 0.63 0.03 -15.88
N ARG A 36 -0.22 0.90 -16.44
CA ARG A 36 -0.39 2.28 -15.97
C ARG A 36 -1.49 2.45 -14.93
N TRP A 37 -2.55 1.66 -15.02
CA TRP A 37 -3.75 1.76 -14.19
C TRP A 37 -3.99 0.51 -13.32
N GLY A 38 -3.12 -0.49 -13.39
CA GLY A 38 -3.28 -1.77 -12.69
C GLY A 38 -3.55 -1.61 -11.20
N THR A 39 -2.88 -0.67 -10.52
CA THR A 39 -3.11 -0.40 -9.09
C THR A 39 -4.51 0.12 -8.81
N ILE A 40 -5.00 1.07 -9.62
CA ILE A 40 -6.35 1.65 -9.46
C ILE A 40 -7.42 0.60 -9.81
N ILE A 41 -7.21 -0.15 -10.89
CA ILE A 41 -8.11 -1.24 -11.29
C ILE A 41 -8.15 -2.31 -10.21
N GLY A 42 -6.99 -2.74 -9.69
CA GLY A 42 -6.90 -3.71 -8.61
C GLY A 42 -7.58 -3.25 -7.33
N PHE A 43 -7.39 -1.98 -6.95
CA PHE A 43 -8.08 -1.38 -5.82
C PHE A 43 -9.61 -1.40 -5.99
N LEU A 44 -10.11 -0.97 -7.14
CA LEU A 44 -11.55 -1.00 -7.43
C LEU A 44 -12.12 -2.41 -7.40
N VAL A 45 -11.43 -3.38 -8.02
CA VAL A 45 -11.83 -4.81 -7.99
C VAL A 45 -11.89 -5.31 -6.56
N LEU A 46 -10.91 -4.98 -5.72
CA LEU A 46 -10.88 -5.35 -4.32
C LEU A 46 -12.06 -4.73 -3.54
N CYS A 47 -12.32 -3.43 -3.71
CA CYS A 47 -13.45 -2.74 -3.09
C CYS A 47 -14.80 -3.36 -3.47
N VAL A 48 -15.01 -3.62 -4.77
CA VAL A 48 -16.27 -4.26 -5.24
C VAL A 48 -16.40 -5.67 -4.66
N THR A 49 -15.32 -6.46 -4.70
CA THR A 49 -15.32 -7.84 -4.22
C THR A 49 -15.70 -7.91 -2.73
N PHE A 50 -15.07 -7.11 -1.88
CA PHE A 50 -15.39 -7.08 -0.45
C PHE A 50 -16.76 -6.45 -0.14
N SER A 51 -17.21 -5.49 -0.95
CA SER A 51 -18.57 -4.94 -0.82
C SER A 51 -19.63 -6.00 -1.11
N LEU A 52 -19.39 -6.89 -2.08
CA LEU A 52 -20.29 -7.99 -2.43
C LEU A 52 -20.22 -9.15 -1.42
N LEU A 53 -19.01 -9.50 -0.96
CA LEU A 53 -18.82 -10.59 0.00
C LEU A 53 -19.30 -10.24 1.41
N ARG A 54 -19.17 -8.98 1.83
CA ARG A 54 -19.51 -8.49 3.18
C ARG A 54 -20.27 -7.16 3.13
N PRO A 55 -21.48 -7.13 2.54
CA PRO A 55 -22.26 -5.91 2.35
C PRO A 55 -22.61 -5.22 3.67
N ASP A 56 -22.79 -5.97 4.75
CA ASP A 56 -23.12 -5.42 6.07
C ASP A 56 -21.93 -4.86 6.85
N VAL A 57 -20.70 -5.01 6.35
CA VAL A 57 -19.49 -4.63 7.12
C VAL A 57 -18.59 -3.72 6.33
N PHE A 58 -18.26 -4.08 5.09
CA PHE A 58 -17.23 -3.39 4.31
C PHE A 58 -17.62 -1.98 3.86
N PRO A 59 -18.79 -1.74 3.20
CA PRO A 59 -19.16 -0.41 2.72
C PRO A 59 -19.74 0.49 3.83
N ARG A 60 -19.77 0.04 5.10
CA ARG A 60 -20.30 0.85 6.20
C ARG A 60 -19.41 2.04 6.52
N TRP A 61 -20.05 3.15 6.92
CA TRP A 61 -19.35 4.38 7.32
C TRP A 61 -18.31 4.16 8.43
N GLN A 62 -18.61 3.29 9.40
CA GLN A 62 -17.66 2.95 10.47
C GLN A 62 -16.37 2.33 9.92
N ASN A 63 -16.48 1.41 8.96
CA ASN A 63 -15.30 0.78 8.35
C ASN A 63 -14.51 1.81 7.52
N ILE A 64 -15.20 2.61 6.71
CA ILE A 64 -14.58 3.67 5.91
C ILE A 64 -13.83 4.66 6.81
N ARG A 65 -14.45 5.13 7.90
CA ARG A 65 -13.83 6.02 8.87
C ARG A 65 -12.61 5.37 9.52
N ASN A 66 -12.72 4.12 9.98
CA ASN A 66 -11.60 3.41 10.60
C ASN A 66 -10.40 3.25 9.65
N VAL A 67 -10.66 2.98 8.37
CA VAL A 67 -9.61 2.87 7.34
C VAL A 67 -8.96 4.23 7.09
N ILE A 68 -9.75 5.29 6.95
CA ILE A 68 -9.24 6.64 6.74
C ILE A 68 -8.42 7.11 7.94
N GLU A 69 -8.87 6.88 9.17
CA GLU A 69 -8.13 7.27 10.39
C GLU A 69 -6.77 6.56 10.48
N GLN A 70 -6.72 5.24 10.17
CA GLN A 70 -5.46 4.50 10.12
C GLN A 70 -4.50 5.02 9.04
N ILE A 71 -5.02 5.27 7.83
CA ILE A 71 -4.21 5.79 6.72
C ILE A 71 -3.75 7.22 7.00
N ALA A 72 -4.58 8.06 7.63
CA ALA A 72 -4.23 9.44 7.96
C ALA A 72 -3.03 9.50 8.91
N THR A 73 -3.00 8.66 9.95
CA THR A 73 -1.84 8.56 10.85
C THR A 73 -0.58 8.14 10.09
N LEU A 74 -0.68 7.11 9.25
CA LEU A 74 0.43 6.63 8.42
C LEU A 74 0.92 7.69 7.42
N ALA A 75 0.01 8.45 6.81
CA ALA A 75 0.34 9.50 5.84
C ALA A 75 1.11 10.64 6.51
N ILE A 76 0.67 11.09 7.70
CA ILE A 76 1.38 12.14 8.48
C ILE A 76 2.80 11.68 8.81
N VAL A 77 2.95 10.44 9.28
CA VAL A 77 4.27 9.84 9.58
C VAL A 77 5.13 9.73 8.33
N SER A 78 4.55 9.30 7.20
CA SER A 78 5.27 9.11 5.93
C SER A 78 5.87 10.41 5.39
N VAL A 79 5.18 11.54 5.57
CA VAL A 79 5.73 12.87 5.22
C VAL A 79 7.02 13.15 6.00
N GLY A 80 7.05 12.82 7.30
CA GLY A 80 8.25 12.93 8.14
C GLY A 80 9.39 12.03 7.66
N VAL A 81 9.09 10.76 7.35
CA VAL A 81 10.07 9.79 6.83
C VAL A 81 10.63 10.22 5.47
N THR A 82 9.86 10.94 4.66
CA THR A 82 10.32 11.43 3.34
C THR A 82 11.50 12.40 3.47
N ILE A 83 11.50 13.25 4.51
CA ILE A 83 12.60 14.18 4.78
C ILE A 83 13.86 13.40 5.21
N VAL A 84 13.71 12.37 6.03
CA VAL A 84 14.81 11.51 6.50
C VAL A 84 15.43 10.70 5.36
N MET A 85 14.59 10.18 4.44
CA MET A 85 15.06 9.49 3.24
C MET A 85 15.90 10.38 2.32
N ILE A 86 15.60 11.68 2.24
CA ILE A 86 16.39 12.62 1.42
C ILE A 86 17.80 12.80 2.01
N THR A 87 17.95 12.75 3.32
CA THR A 87 19.25 12.79 4.00
C THR A 87 20.06 11.48 3.88
N GLY A 88 19.50 10.44 3.25
CA GLY A 88 20.18 9.17 3.01
C GLY A 88 19.98 8.12 4.12
N ASP A 89 19.16 8.42 5.13
CA ASP A 89 18.79 7.50 6.19
C ASP A 89 17.39 6.93 5.98
N PHE A 90 17.15 5.70 6.45
CA PHE A 90 15.86 5.02 6.34
C PHE A 90 15.32 4.71 7.73
N ASP A 91 14.13 5.20 8.08
CA ASP A 91 13.37 4.74 9.26
C ASP A 91 12.10 4.02 8.83
N LEU A 92 12.23 2.69 8.72
CA LEU A 92 11.13 1.79 8.36
C LEU A 92 10.32 1.35 9.59
N SER A 93 10.86 1.55 10.80
CA SER A 93 10.32 1.00 12.04
C SER A 93 9.13 1.77 12.60
N VAL A 94 8.94 3.01 12.17
CA VAL A 94 7.97 3.95 12.74
C VAL A 94 6.52 3.43 12.68
N GLY A 95 6.15 2.69 11.63
CA GLY A 95 4.81 2.09 11.52
C GLY A 95 4.57 0.97 12.54
N ALA A 96 5.57 0.12 12.74
CA ALA A 96 5.51 -0.95 13.73
C ALA A 96 5.54 -0.38 15.16
N LEU A 97 6.37 0.64 15.41
CA LEU A 97 6.41 1.33 16.70
C LEU A 97 5.08 2.08 17.00
N ALA A 98 4.46 2.69 16.00
CA ALA A 98 3.13 3.28 16.13
C ALA A 98 2.06 2.23 16.49
N SER A 99 2.19 1.01 15.95
CA SER A 99 1.29 -0.10 16.28
C SER A 99 1.44 -0.54 17.74
N VAL A 100 2.68 -0.73 18.22
CA VAL A 100 2.95 -1.08 19.63
C VAL A 100 2.42 0.01 20.58
N THR A 101 2.75 1.27 20.32
CA THR A 101 2.29 2.39 21.15
C THR A 101 0.76 2.53 21.13
N GLY A 102 0.12 2.31 19.98
CA GLY A 102 -1.34 2.30 19.82
C GLY A 102 -2.02 1.21 20.66
N VAL A 103 -1.51 -0.02 20.64
CA VAL A 103 -2.03 -1.14 21.45
C VAL A 103 -1.92 -0.82 22.94
N VAL A 104 -0.75 -0.35 23.39
CA VAL A 104 -0.53 -0.02 24.80
C VAL A 104 -1.41 1.14 25.25
N CYS A 105 -1.52 2.20 24.44
CA CYS A 105 -2.46 3.29 24.67
C CYS A 105 -3.89 2.75 24.86
N ALA A 106 -4.38 1.95 23.92
CA ALA A 106 -5.76 1.44 23.95
C ALA A 106 -6.04 0.57 25.19
N LEU A 107 -5.10 -0.30 25.55
CA LEU A 107 -5.22 -1.18 26.73
C LEU A 107 -5.25 -0.39 28.03
N LEU A 108 -4.34 0.58 28.20
CA LEU A 108 -4.24 1.38 29.41
C LEU A 108 -5.34 2.44 29.51
N MET A 109 -5.79 2.99 28.38
CA MET A 109 -6.96 3.87 28.37
C MET A 109 -8.21 3.17 28.87
N LYS A 110 -8.38 1.89 28.51
CA LYS A 110 -9.52 1.08 28.94
C LYS A 110 -9.52 0.77 30.44
N THR A 111 -8.35 0.62 31.06
CA THR A 111 -8.22 0.17 32.46
C THR A 111 -7.92 1.29 33.45
N MET A 112 -7.13 2.29 33.05
CA MET A 112 -6.59 3.35 33.91
C MET A 112 -7.00 4.76 33.46
N GLY A 113 -7.70 4.89 32.34
CA GLY A 113 -8.18 6.16 31.80
C GLY A 113 -7.21 6.82 30.83
N VAL A 114 -7.64 7.96 30.28
CA VAL A 114 -6.98 8.61 29.11
C VAL A 114 -5.55 9.03 29.41
N LEU A 115 -5.31 9.65 30.57
CA LEU A 115 -4.01 10.26 30.88
C LEU A 115 -2.89 9.21 31.03
N PRO A 116 -3.06 8.10 31.79
CA PRO A 116 -2.05 7.03 31.83
C PRO A 116 -1.80 6.34 30.49
N GLY A 117 -2.83 6.23 29.64
CA GLY A 117 -2.67 5.64 28.31
C GLY A 117 -1.78 6.50 27.41
N ILE A 118 -2.01 7.80 27.36
CA ILE A 118 -1.19 8.74 26.57
C ILE A 118 0.26 8.75 27.06
N THR A 119 0.47 8.84 28.38
CA THR A 119 1.83 8.91 28.93
C THR A 119 2.62 7.64 28.66
N ALA A 120 2.01 6.46 28.81
CA ALA A 120 2.66 5.19 28.50
C ALA A 120 3.00 5.06 27.01
N GLY A 121 2.08 5.45 26.11
CA GLY A 121 2.35 5.47 24.67
C GLY A 121 3.54 6.35 24.29
N LEU A 122 3.62 7.56 24.86
CA LEU A 122 4.75 8.46 24.65
C LEU A 122 6.07 7.87 25.15
N ILE A 123 6.07 7.26 26.34
CA ILE A 123 7.27 6.63 26.91
C ILE A 123 7.75 5.50 25.99
N ILE A 124 6.86 4.63 25.52
CA ILE A 124 7.23 3.54 24.61
C ILE A 124 7.75 4.08 23.27
N GLY A 125 7.12 5.13 22.73
CA GLY A 125 7.58 5.78 21.51
C GLY A 125 9.01 6.35 21.65
N ILE A 126 9.29 7.02 22.78
CA ILE A 126 10.63 7.54 23.08
C ILE A 126 11.64 6.40 23.20
N ILE A 127 11.31 5.34 23.94
CA ILE A 127 12.20 4.19 24.12
C ILE A 127 12.50 3.53 22.77
N GLY A 128 11.47 3.30 21.94
CA GLY A 128 11.64 2.71 20.63
C GLY A 128 12.52 3.55 19.70
N GLY A 129 12.29 4.86 19.65
CA GLY A 129 13.14 5.78 18.89
C GLY A 129 14.58 5.82 19.40
N LEU A 130 14.77 5.79 20.72
CA LEU A 130 16.09 5.76 21.35
C LEU A 130 16.86 4.49 20.98
N ILE A 131 16.19 3.33 20.94
CA ILE A 131 16.82 2.06 20.52
C ILE A 131 17.41 2.20 19.12
N ASN A 132 16.64 2.71 18.14
CA ASN A 132 17.16 2.94 16.79
C ASN A 132 18.34 3.94 16.80
N GLY A 133 18.20 5.06 17.53
CA GLY A 133 19.25 6.06 17.63
C GLY A 133 20.56 5.50 18.20
N VAL A 134 20.47 4.67 19.24
CA VAL A 134 21.65 4.05 19.87
C VAL A 134 22.29 3.01 18.95
N LEU A 135 21.48 2.17 18.29
CA LEU A 135 21.99 1.16 17.34
C LEU A 135 22.75 1.80 16.17
N VAL A 136 22.28 2.95 15.68
CA VAL A 136 22.94 3.67 14.59
C VAL A 136 24.15 4.45 15.09
N ALA A 137 24.02 5.25 16.15
CA ALA A 137 25.07 6.15 16.63
C ALA A 137 26.24 5.42 17.31
N TYR A 138 25.96 4.34 18.06
CA TYR A 138 26.97 3.60 18.83
C TYR A 138 27.17 2.17 18.36
N GLY A 139 26.14 1.55 17.78
CA GLY A 139 26.20 0.16 17.32
C GLY A 139 26.89 -0.02 15.96
N GLY A 140 27.21 1.05 15.24
CA GLY A 140 27.85 0.99 13.92
C GLY A 140 26.96 0.36 12.83
N LEU A 141 25.67 0.21 13.11
CA LEU A 141 24.68 -0.34 12.17
C LEU A 141 24.23 0.75 11.22
N SER A 142 24.03 0.39 9.95
CA SER A 142 23.32 1.29 9.02
C SER A 142 21.86 1.50 9.47
N ALA A 143 21.32 2.70 9.29
CA ALA A 143 19.95 3.05 9.70
C ALA A 143 18.90 2.12 9.08
N PHE A 144 19.08 1.70 7.82
CA PHE A 144 18.19 0.76 7.15
C PHE A 144 18.14 -0.62 7.85
N VAL A 145 19.31 -1.17 8.21
CA VAL A 145 19.38 -2.49 8.87
C VAL A 145 18.84 -2.41 10.29
N ALA A 146 19.19 -1.35 11.03
CA ALA A 146 18.68 -1.13 12.39
C ALA A 146 17.15 -1.04 12.38
N THR A 147 16.58 -0.24 11.48
CA THR A 147 15.13 -0.02 11.45
C THR A 147 14.34 -1.19 10.88
N LEU A 148 14.89 -1.99 9.97
CA LEU A 148 14.28 -3.27 9.56
C LEU A 148 14.21 -4.29 10.72
N ALA A 149 15.30 -4.38 11.50
CA ALA A 149 15.35 -5.28 12.64
C ALA A 149 14.34 -4.87 13.72
N THR A 150 14.31 -3.59 14.08
CA THR A 150 13.36 -3.08 15.07
C THR A 150 11.93 -3.08 14.56
N MET A 151 11.68 -2.81 13.26
CA MET A 151 10.37 -2.98 12.65
C MET A 151 9.82 -4.41 12.87
N THR A 152 10.65 -5.42 12.63
CA THR A 152 10.24 -6.83 12.82
C THR A 152 9.97 -7.14 14.29
N ALA A 153 10.84 -6.68 15.19
CA ALA A 153 10.67 -6.87 16.63
C ALA A 153 9.38 -6.19 17.15
N TYR A 154 9.15 -4.93 16.78
CA TYR A 154 7.96 -4.18 17.17
C TYR A 154 6.69 -4.77 16.55
N GLY A 155 6.76 -5.23 15.31
CA GLY A 155 5.66 -5.95 14.66
C GLY A 155 5.25 -7.15 15.49
N GLY A 156 6.21 -7.96 15.95
CA GLY A 156 5.96 -9.09 16.84
C GLY A 156 5.35 -8.70 18.21
N LEU A 157 5.78 -7.56 18.78
CA LEU A 157 5.23 -7.07 20.05
C LEU A 157 3.80 -6.52 19.94
N SER A 158 3.37 -6.12 18.74
CA SER A 158 2.05 -5.52 18.51
C SER A 158 0.94 -6.52 18.17
N LEU A 159 1.29 -7.81 17.97
CA LEU A 159 0.37 -8.89 17.58
C LEU A 159 -0.35 -9.54 18.78
#